data_AF-A0A3N6H6Y9-F1
#
_entry.id   AF-A0A3N6H6Y9-F1
#
_cell.length_a   1.000
_cell.length_b   1.000
_cell.length_c   1.000
_cell.angle_alpha   90.00
_cell.angle_beta   90.00
_cell.angle_gamma   90.00
#
_symmetry.space_group_name_H-M   'P 1'
#
loop_
_entity.id
_entity.type
_entity.pdbx_description
1 polymer ?
#
loop_
_entity_poly.entity_id
_entity_poly.type
_entity_poly.pdbx_seq_one_letter_code
_entity_poly.pdbx_strand_id
1 'polypeptide(L)'
;MVALPGEGSATTYHLRPPGGGAPWSAPADGTTLRPVPVRATHATLPAGQDAVYDPRARQGSIPVKFHLDDGSTLDGVLILTSVELQWLHQQTSRLVDTHERAIGGTQ
;
A
#
# COMPACT_ATOMS: atom_id res chain seq x y z
N MET A 1 -5.99 24.66 1.97
CA MET A 1 -7.32 24.86 1.35
C MET A 1 -7.07 25.32 -0.08
N VAL A 2 -7.20 24.43 -1.06
CA VAL A 2 -7.04 24.80 -2.48
C VAL A 2 -8.38 25.36 -2.93
N ALA A 3 -8.42 26.63 -3.32
CA ALA A 3 -9.63 27.22 -3.88
C ALA A 3 -9.86 26.63 -5.28
N LEU A 4 -10.96 25.88 -5.42
CA LEU A 4 -11.43 25.42 -6.73
C LEU A 4 -12.08 26.61 -7.45
N PRO A 5 -11.69 26.94 -8.69
CA PRO A 5 -12.38 27.96 -9.45
C PRO A 5 -13.74 27.43 -9.90
N GLY A 6 -14.83 28.08 -9.46
CA GLY A 6 -16.19 27.72 -9.90
C GLY A 6 -17.34 27.93 -8.90
N GLU A 7 -17.27 28.90 -7.99
CA GLU A 7 -18.51 29.38 -7.34
C GLU A 7 -19.38 30.08 -8.39
N GLY A 8 -20.21 29.29 -9.07
CA GLY A 8 -21.18 29.74 -10.07
C GLY A 8 -20.77 29.39 -11.51
N SER A 9 -21.35 28.32 -12.06
CA SER A 9 -21.35 27.97 -13.48
C SER A 9 -20.01 27.64 -14.15
N ALA A 10 -19.49 26.45 -13.83
CA ALA A 10 -19.01 25.48 -14.83
C ALA A 10 -18.77 24.12 -14.14
N THR A 11 -19.73 23.21 -14.23
CA THR A 11 -19.62 21.80 -13.78
C THR A 11 -18.70 20.96 -14.69
N THR A 12 -17.86 21.59 -15.51
CA THR A 12 -17.09 20.93 -16.55
C THR A 12 -15.78 21.68 -16.81
N TYR A 13 -14.65 20.99 -16.67
CA TYR A 13 -13.34 21.46 -17.12
C TYR A 13 -13.31 21.44 -18.66
N HIS A 14 -12.84 22.50 -19.29
CA HIS A 14 -12.60 22.56 -20.74
C HIS A 14 -11.12 22.83 -21.01
N LEU A 15 -10.46 21.94 -21.75
CA LEU A 15 -9.08 22.14 -22.21
C LEU A 15 -9.06 22.27 -23.74
N ARG A 16 -8.35 23.28 -24.24
CA ARG A 16 -8.06 23.44 -25.67
C ARG A 16 -6.57 23.18 -25.88
N PRO A 17 -6.18 22.15 -26.65
CA PRO A 17 -4.78 21.89 -26.94
C PRO A 17 -4.15 23.08 -27.67
N PRO A 18 -2.93 23.51 -27.30
CA PRO A 18 -2.15 24.44 -28.13
C PRO A 18 -1.99 23.87 -29.54
N GLY A 19 -2.32 24.65 -30.57
CA GLY A 19 -2.26 24.19 -31.97
C GLY A 19 -3.58 23.70 -32.57
N GLY A 20 -4.73 23.87 -31.90
CA GLY A 20 -6.05 23.73 -32.53
C GLY A 20 -6.62 22.30 -32.58
N GLY A 21 -6.22 21.44 -31.64
CA GLY A 21 -6.79 20.10 -31.48
C GLY A 21 -8.24 20.09 -30.97
N ALA A 22 -8.86 18.92 -30.99
CA ALA A 22 -10.22 18.73 -30.49
C ALA A 22 -10.32 19.20 -29.02
N PRO A 23 -11.34 20.00 -28.66
CA PRO A 23 -11.55 20.44 -27.29
C PRO A 23 -11.86 19.23 -26.40
N TRP A 24 -11.21 19.18 -25.24
CA TRP A 24 -11.47 18.17 -24.22
C TRP A 24 -12.37 18.75 -23.14
N SER A 25 -13.32 17.95 -22.67
CA SER A 25 -14.18 18.32 -21.54
C SER A 25 -14.36 17.16 -20.56
N ALA A 26 -14.37 17.47 -19.26
CA ALA A 26 -14.67 16.50 -18.21
C ALA A 26 -15.49 17.13 -17.09
N PRO A 27 -16.40 16.37 -16.44
CA PRO A 27 -17.10 16.85 -15.25
C PRO A 27 -16.14 17.38 -14.18
N ALA A 28 -16.51 18.47 -13.52
CA ALA A 28 -15.75 19.10 -12.46
C ALA A 28 -15.93 18.41 -11.09
N ASP A 29 -16.38 17.15 -11.10
CA ASP A 29 -16.62 16.30 -9.92
C ASP A 29 -15.45 15.35 -9.60
N GLY A 30 -14.36 15.42 -10.40
CA GLY A 30 -13.18 14.60 -10.19
C GLY A 30 -13.32 13.14 -10.61
N THR A 31 -14.47 12.72 -11.15
CA THR A 31 -14.73 11.33 -11.59
C THR A 31 -13.79 10.87 -12.71
N THR A 32 -13.20 11.81 -13.43
CA THR A 32 -12.24 11.56 -14.51
C THR A 32 -10.78 11.56 -14.05
N LEU A 33 -10.52 11.87 -12.77
CA LEU A 33 -9.18 11.83 -12.19
C LEU A 33 -8.85 10.40 -11.76
N ARG A 34 -7.66 9.93 -12.11
CA ARG A 34 -7.12 8.71 -11.50
C ARG A 34 -6.65 9.06 -10.09
N PRO A 35 -6.97 8.23 -9.06
CA PRO A 35 -6.38 8.41 -7.74
C PRO A 35 -4.86 8.43 -7.84
N VAL A 36 -4.23 9.40 -7.20
CA VAL A 36 -2.77 9.42 -7.06
C VAL A 36 -2.39 8.21 -6.21
N PRO A 37 -1.49 7.33 -6.66
CA PRO A 37 -1.05 6.21 -5.84
C PRO A 37 -0.45 6.71 -4.53
N VAL A 38 -1.07 6.36 -3.41
CA VAL A 38 -0.55 6.68 -2.08
C VAL A 38 0.52 5.65 -1.73
N ARG A 39 1.68 6.12 -1.28
CA ARG A 39 2.82 5.27 -0.97
C ARG A 39 2.57 4.51 0.34
N ALA A 40 3.01 3.25 0.38
CA ALA A 40 3.07 2.48 1.61
C ALA A 40 4.29 2.89 2.46
N THR A 41 4.06 3.14 3.74
CA THR A 41 5.11 3.45 4.73
C THR A 41 5.70 2.19 5.34
N HIS A 42 4.84 1.31 5.83
CA HIS A 42 5.22 0.07 6.51
C HIS A 42 4.08 -0.95 6.44
N ALA A 43 4.39 -2.19 6.83
CA ALA A 43 3.43 -3.28 6.88
C ALA A 43 3.42 -3.92 8.27
N THR A 44 2.25 -4.39 8.69
CA THR A 44 2.06 -5.14 9.93
C THR A 44 1.38 -6.47 9.65
N LEU A 45 1.64 -7.48 10.49
CA LEU A 45 0.92 -8.76 10.46
C LEU A 45 -0.44 -8.59 11.15
N PRO A 46 -1.58 -8.83 10.47
CA PRO A 46 -2.89 -8.81 11.08
C PRO A 46 -3.04 -9.98 12.07
N ALA A 47 -3.69 -9.73 13.21
CA ALA A 47 -3.90 -10.76 14.23
C ALA A 47 -4.85 -11.86 13.73
N GLY A 48 -4.53 -13.11 14.06
CA GLY A 48 -5.38 -14.27 13.78
C GLY A 48 -5.38 -14.75 12.32
N GLN A 49 -4.43 -14.30 11.50
CA GLN A 49 -4.25 -14.80 10.13
C GLN A 49 -2.90 -15.50 9.99
N ASP A 50 -2.95 -16.76 9.56
CA ASP A 50 -1.76 -17.60 9.45
C ASP A 50 -1.09 -17.51 8.08
N ALA A 51 0.21 -17.77 8.07
CA ALA A 51 0.97 -17.99 6.85
C ALA A 51 0.59 -19.33 6.21
N VAL A 52 0.48 -19.37 4.88
CA VAL A 52 0.20 -20.58 4.11
C VAL A 52 1.38 -20.88 3.19
N TYR A 53 1.75 -22.15 3.06
CA TYR A 53 2.73 -22.58 2.07
C TYR A 53 2.05 -23.33 0.94
N ASP A 54 2.21 -22.84 -0.30
CA ASP A 54 1.76 -23.53 -1.50
C ASP A 54 2.91 -24.39 -2.05
N PRO A 55 2.83 -25.74 -1.95
CA PRO A 55 3.87 -26.63 -2.45
C PRO A 55 3.94 -26.66 -3.99
N ARG A 56 2.86 -26.32 -4.70
CA ARG A 56 2.82 -26.30 -6.17
C ARG A 56 3.55 -25.07 -6.70
N ALA A 57 3.31 -23.91 -6.09
CA ALA A 57 4.01 -22.67 -6.42
C ALA A 57 5.41 -22.58 -5.77
N ARG A 58 5.68 -23.41 -4.75
CA ARG A 58 6.89 -23.38 -3.92
C ARG A 58 7.09 -22.02 -3.23
N GLN A 59 5.98 -21.44 -2.79
CA GLN A 59 5.92 -20.10 -2.20
C GLN A 59 5.16 -20.10 -0.89
N GLY A 60 5.61 -19.28 0.05
CA GLY A 60 4.85 -18.91 1.24
C GLY A 60 4.04 -17.65 1.00
N SER A 61 2.86 -17.57 1.59
CA SER A 61 2.02 -16.38 1.61
C SER A 61 1.74 -15.98 3.06
N ILE A 62 1.92 -14.70 3.36
CA ILE A 62 1.66 -14.14 4.69
C ILE A 62 0.73 -12.95 4.50
N PRO A 63 -0.48 -12.96 5.07
CA PRO A 63 -1.35 -11.78 5.06
C PRO A 63 -0.66 -10.60 5.75
N VAL A 64 -0.78 -9.42 5.16
CA VAL A 64 -0.18 -8.18 5.67
C VAL A 64 -1.17 -7.03 5.54
N LYS A 65 -1.11 -6.08 6.46
CA LYS A 65 -1.77 -4.79 6.33
C LYS A 65 -0.73 -3.72 6.06
N PHE A 66 -0.84 -3.04 4.92
CA PHE A 66 -0.03 -1.88 4.56
C PHE A 66 -0.64 -0.62 5.17
N HIS A 67 0.21 0.24 5.72
CA HIS A 67 -0.15 1.57 6.21
C HIS A 67 0.37 2.60 5.22
N LEU A 68 -0.50 3.47 4.73
CA LEU A 68 -0.19 4.43 3.66
C LEU A 68 0.13 5.82 4.23
N ASP A 69 0.82 6.65 3.45
CA ASP A 69 1.25 8.00 3.84
C ASP A 69 0.08 8.92 4.28
N ASP A 70 -1.13 8.67 3.78
CA ASP A 70 -2.35 9.42 4.12
C ASP A 70 -3.07 8.90 5.37
N GLY A 71 -2.49 7.90 6.05
CA GLY A 71 -3.06 7.24 7.23
C GLY A 71 -4.09 6.17 6.92
N SER A 72 -4.43 5.93 5.65
CA SER A 72 -5.28 4.80 5.26
C SER A 72 -4.52 3.47 5.30
N THR A 73 -5.27 2.36 5.23
CA THR A 73 -4.69 1.02 5.23
C THR A 73 -5.19 0.19 4.05
N LEU A 74 -4.33 -0.70 3.56
CA LEU A 74 -4.64 -1.65 2.50
C LEU A 74 -4.28 -3.07 2.93
N ASP A 75 -5.21 -4.00 2.81
CA ASP A 75 -4.93 -5.42 3.02
C ASP A 75 -4.20 -6.00 1.81
N GLY A 76 -3.22 -6.86 2.06
CA GLY A 76 -2.42 -7.50 1.03
C GLY A 76 -1.80 -8.80 1.50
N VAL A 77 -0.95 -9.37 0.65
CA VAL A 77 -0.26 -10.63 0.93
C VAL A 77 1.20 -10.49 0.54
N LEU A 78 2.10 -10.80 1.47
CA LEU A 78 3.52 -10.96 1.20
C LEU A 78 3.74 -12.37 0.65
N ILE A 79 4.13 -12.47 -0.62
CA ILE A 79 4.49 -13.73 -1.27
C ILE A 79 6.02 -13.88 -1.23
N LEU A 80 6.48 -15.02 -0.75
CA LEU A 80 7.90 -15.33 -0.58
C LEU A 80 8.23 -16.61 -1.33
N THR A 81 9.29 -16.58 -2.13
CA THR A 81 9.93 -17.80 -2.63
C THR A 81 10.51 -18.63 -1.49
N SER A 82 10.86 -19.89 -1.77
CA SER A 82 11.47 -20.76 -0.75
C SER A 82 12.78 -20.18 -0.18
N VAL A 83 13.56 -19.45 -0.99
CA VAL A 83 14.82 -18.82 -0.56
C VAL A 83 14.54 -17.63 0.35
N GLU A 84 13.60 -16.76 -0.05
CA GLU A 84 13.20 -15.60 0.76
C GLU A 84 12.58 -16.01 2.09
N LEU A 85 11.81 -17.12 2.11
CA LEU A 85 11.25 -17.68 3.34
C LEU A 85 12.35 -18.12 4.32
N GLN A 86 13.39 -18.81 3.84
CA GLN A 86 14.52 -19.21 4.69
C GLN A 86 15.27 -17.99 5.23
N TRP A 87 15.49 -16.99 4.37
CA TRP A 87 16.20 -15.77 4.77
C TRP A 87 15.38 -14.98 5.80
N LEU A 88 14.08 -14.82 5.58
CA LEU A 88 13.18 -14.14 6.51
C LEU A 88 13.15 -14.86 7.86
N HIS A 89 13.03 -16.19 7.87
CA HIS A 89 13.09 -17.00 9.09
C HIS A 89 14.38 -16.73 9.89
N GLN A 90 15.54 -16.72 9.23
CA GLN A 90 16.81 -16.42 9.91
C GLN A 90 16.84 -15.01 10.51
N GLN A 91 16.30 -14.00 9.82
CA GLN A 91 16.25 -12.63 10.35
C GLN A 91 15.30 -12.53 11.55
N THR A 92 14.11 -13.13 11.45
CA THR A 92 13.11 -13.05 12.52
C THR A 92 13.49 -13.87 13.74
N SER A 93 14.11 -15.05 13.58
CA SER A 93 14.66 -15.81 14.72
C SER A 93 15.67 -14.97 15.50
N ARG A 94 16.57 -14.25 14.83
CA ARG A 94 17.54 -13.36 15.52
C ARG A 94 16.86 -12.22 16.28
N LEU A 95 15.77 -11.68 15.74
CA LEU A 95 14.98 -10.64 16.41
C LEU A 95 14.27 -11.19 17.65
N VAL A 96 13.71 -12.40 17.57
CA VAL A 96 13.08 -13.10 18.69
C VAL A 96 14.12 -13.40 19.78
N ASP A 97 15.27 -13.99 19.43
CA ASP A 97 16.35 -14.24 20.39
C ASP A 97 16.81 -12.96 21.10
N THR A 98 16.89 -11.85 20.36
CA THR A 98 17.24 -10.53 20.91
C THR A 98 16.17 -10.04 21.88
N HIS A 99 14.89 -10.18 21.50
CA HIS A 99 13.76 -9.81 22.34
C HIS A 99 13.73 -10.62 23.64
N GLU A 100 13.90 -11.93 23.57
CA GLU A 100 13.93 -12.84 24.71
C GLU A 100 15.06 -12.49 25.70
N ARG A 101 16.26 -12.17 25.19
CA ARG A 101 17.36 -11.69 26.03
C ARG A 101 17.05 -10.36 26.71
N ALA A 102 16.39 -9.45 26.00
CA ALA A 102 16.02 -8.14 26.54
C ALA A 102 14.99 -8.24 27.67
N ILE A 103 14.03 -9.17 27.57
CA ILE A 103 13.01 -9.39 28.62
C ILE A 103 13.47 -10.35 29.73
N GLY A 104 14.40 -11.25 29.43
CA GLY A 104 14.96 -12.23 30.38
C GLY A 104 16.14 -11.70 31.21
N GLY A 105 16.75 -10.57 30.82
CA GLY A 105 17.86 -9.91 31.52
C GLY A 105 17.46 -9.04 32.73
N THR A 106 16.20 -9.09 33.16
CA THR A 106 15.64 -8.34 34.30
C THR A 106 15.39 -9.22 35.54
N GLN A 107 16.33 -10.09 35.89
CA GLN A 107 16.35 -10.78 37.19
C GLN A 107 17.54 -10.37 38.04
#